data_AF-A0A353HYN0-F1
#
_entry.id   AF-A0A353HYN0-F1
#
_cell.length_a   1.000
_cell.length_b   1.000
_cell.length_c   1.000
_cell.angle_alpha   90.00
_cell.angle_beta   90.00
_cell.angle_gamma   90.00
#
_symmetry.space_group_name_H-M   'P 1'
#
loop_
_entity.id
_entity.type
_entity.pdbx_description
1 polymer ?
#
loop_
_entity_poly.entity_id
_entity_poly.type
_entity_poly.pdbx_seq_one_letter_code
_entity_poly.pdbx_strand_id
1 'polypeptide(L)'
;MMKKLVALAATALFSLNASAGYARYDLEGPMLSGYFFQNEEDLSIAGYNFTVDNGRYAFNLFPSGNYGNLNWTRARYDNEGPSRFGVVSYLDEWINVNMWFNFSPTDNADVWRITSRFSAVQWYRESSWERFPNLVLYPTGTATRHEVDQEVADYFDYHLRETGEYPDGLRHIAPKLNVIPEPGSVALLALGAAGLAGASRRRKARSASC
;
A
#
# COMPACT_ATOMS: atom_id res chain seq x y z
N MET A 1 39.82 -14.47 4.19
CA MET A 1 38.88 -13.32 4.18
C MET A 1 37.51 -13.67 3.57
N MET A 2 37.44 -14.57 2.58
CA MET A 2 36.18 -15.00 1.92
C MET A 2 35.12 -15.56 2.89
N LYS A 3 35.52 -16.31 3.93
CA LYS A 3 34.61 -16.87 4.94
C LYS A 3 33.85 -15.82 5.78
N LYS A 4 34.40 -14.61 5.94
CA LYS A 4 33.74 -13.51 6.67
C LYS A 4 32.68 -12.80 5.83
N LEU A 5 32.87 -12.74 4.51
CA LEU A 5 31.90 -12.19 3.56
C LEU A 5 30.67 -13.09 3.41
N VAL A 6 30.86 -14.41 3.39
CA VAL A 6 29.74 -15.37 3.33
C VAL A 6 28.90 -15.32 4.60
N ALA A 7 29.53 -15.18 5.77
CA ALA A 7 28.81 -15.00 7.03
C ALA A 7 27.99 -13.69 7.04
N LEU A 8 28.58 -12.57 6.60
CA LEU A 8 27.88 -11.28 6.52
C LEU A 8 26.70 -11.30 5.53
N ALA A 9 26.87 -11.99 4.38
CA ALA A 9 25.81 -12.16 3.39
C ALA A 9 24.68 -13.07 3.90
N ALA A 10 24.99 -14.14 4.63
CA ALA A 10 23.99 -15.00 5.24
C ALA A 10 23.22 -14.26 6.35
N THR A 11 23.88 -13.50 7.23
CA THR A 11 23.18 -12.72 8.25
C THR A 11 22.33 -11.60 7.65
N ALA A 12 22.75 -11.01 6.52
CA ALA A 12 21.93 -10.04 5.77
C ALA A 12 20.69 -10.71 5.12
N LEU A 13 20.82 -11.94 4.61
CA LEU A 13 19.71 -12.70 4.01
C LEU A 13 18.70 -13.20 5.06
N PHE A 14 19.14 -13.52 6.28
CA PHE A 14 18.26 -13.94 7.38
C PHE A 14 17.74 -12.79 8.26
N SER A 15 18.25 -11.56 8.08
CA SER A 15 17.75 -10.35 8.76
C SER A 15 16.78 -9.52 7.90
N LEU A 16 16.61 -9.90 6.64
CA LEU A 16 15.36 -9.66 5.93
C LEU A 16 14.32 -10.57 6.58
N ASN A 17 13.85 -10.16 7.75
CA ASN A 17 12.65 -10.74 8.35
C ASN A 17 11.63 -10.79 7.22
N ALA A 18 11.14 -12.01 6.98
CA ALA A 18 9.96 -12.23 6.17
C ALA A 18 8.81 -11.45 6.84
N SER A 19 8.71 -10.16 6.50
CA SER A 19 7.44 -9.47 6.55
C SER A 19 6.59 -10.30 5.62
N ALA A 20 5.63 -11.05 6.19
CA ALA A 20 4.52 -11.56 5.40
C ALA A 20 4.09 -10.36 4.57
N GLY A 21 4.17 -10.43 3.23
CA GLY A 21 4.31 -9.28 2.32
C GLY A 21 3.15 -8.28 2.32
N TYR A 22 2.32 -8.28 3.35
CA TYR A 22 1.20 -7.45 3.63
C TYR A 22 1.29 -6.83 5.03
N ALA A 23 0.85 -5.58 5.14
CA ALA A 23 0.57 -4.92 6.40
C ALA A 23 -0.92 -4.61 6.52
N ARG A 24 -1.45 -4.70 7.74
CA ARG A 24 -2.80 -4.22 8.08
C ARG A 24 -2.68 -2.84 8.69
N TYR A 25 -3.56 -1.95 8.29
CA TYR A 25 -3.66 -0.61 8.84
C TYR A 25 -5.05 -0.42 9.45
N ASP A 26 -5.09 -0.33 10.78
CA ASP A 26 -6.33 -0.08 11.51
C ASP A 26 -6.59 1.42 11.59
N LEU A 27 -7.78 1.83 11.13
CA LEU A 27 -8.22 3.22 11.07
C LEU A 27 -9.06 3.53 12.30
N GLU A 28 -8.73 4.62 12.98
CA GLU A 28 -9.48 5.11 14.12
C GLU A 28 -9.63 6.64 14.03
N GLY A 29 -10.85 7.13 14.21
CA GLY A 29 -11.15 8.55 14.20
C GLY A 29 -12.61 8.81 14.60
N PRO A 30 -12.98 10.08 14.84
CA PRO A 30 -14.31 10.42 15.36
C PRO A 30 -15.49 10.00 14.47
N MET A 31 -15.23 9.83 13.16
CA MET A 31 -16.23 9.50 12.15
C MET A 31 -15.79 8.38 11.21
N LEU A 32 -14.64 7.76 11.50
CA LEU A 32 -13.97 6.82 10.62
C LEU A 32 -13.42 5.68 11.46
N SER A 33 -13.82 4.46 11.15
CA SER A 33 -13.26 3.26 11.73
C SER A 33 -13.09 2.18 10.67
N GLY A 34 -12.24 1.20 10.93
CA GLY A 34 -12.10 0.03 10.06
C GLY A 34 -10.64 -0.30 9.79
N TYR A 35 -10.36 -0.90 8.65
CA TYR A 35 -9.01 -1.31 8.29
C TYR A 35 -8.82 -1.46 6.79
N PHE A 36 -7.55 -1.50 6.35
CA PHE A 36 -7.18 -2.03 5.05
C PHE A 36 -5.91 -2.89 5.15
N PHE A 37 -5.75 -3.78 4.17
CA PHE A 37 -4.54 -4.54 3.94
C PHE A 37 -3.81 -3.97 2.73
N GLN A 38 -2.49 -3.85 2.82
CA GLN A 38 -1.65 -3.37 1.73
C GLN A 38 -0.49 -4.34 1.54
N ASN A 39 -0.23 -4.73 0.30
CA ASN A 39 1.00 -5.43 -0.06
C ASN A 39 2.19 -4.46 0.10
N GLU A 40 3.19 -4.83 0.88
CA GLU A 40 4.35 -3.97 1.17
C GLU A 40 5.41 -3.95 0.06
N GLU A 41 5.38 -4.92 -0.85
CA GLU A 41 6.31 -4.97 -1.99
C GLU A 41 5.88 -4.05 -3.14
N ASP A 42 4.60 -4.08 -3.50
CA ASP A 42 4.07 -3.33 -4.64
C ASP A 42 3.12 -2.18 -4.25
N LEU A 43 2.82 -2.04 -2.97
CA LEU A 43 1.96 -1.01 -2.38
C LEU A 43 0.50 -1.04 -2.84
N SER A 44 0.03 -2.14 -3.42
CA SER A 44 -1.37 -2.36 -3.76
C SER A 44 -2.23 -2.65 -2.53
N ILE A 45 -3.53 -2.32 -2.60
CA ILE A 45 -4.48 -2.56 -1.51
C ILE A 45 -5.17 -3.90 -1.74
N ALA A 46 -5.01 -4.82 -0.78
CA ALA A 46 -5.40 -6.23 -0.88
C ALA A 46 -6.77 -6.55 -0.26
N GLY A 47 -7.27 -5.65 0.58
CA GLY A 47 -8.56 -5.79 1.22
C GLY A 47 -8.87 -4.54 2.03
N TYR A 48 -10.14 -4.28 2.27
CA TYR A 48 -10.54 -3.19 3.15
C TYR A 48 -11.94 -3.37 3.71
N ASN A 49 -12.19 -2.73 4.85
CA ASN A 49 -13.53 -2.55 5.40
C ASN A 49 -13.52 -1.28 6.25
N PHE A 50 -14.31 -0.29 5.87
CA PHE A 50 -14.40 0.97 6.60
C PHE A 50 -15.85 1.31 6.93
N THR A 51 -16.03 1.99 8.05
CA THR A 51 -17.28 2.66 8.40
C THR A 51 -17.04 4.15 8.47
N VAL A 52 -17.89 4.92 7.78
CA VAL A 52 -18.01 6.37 7.97
C VAL A 52 -19.31 6.66 8.67
N ASP A 53 -19.24 7.13 9.90
CA ASP A 53 -20.41 7.46 10.73
C ASP A 53 -20.34 8.92 11.19
N ASN A 54 -21.36 9.71 10.86
CA ASN A 54 -21.47 11.10 11.31
C ASN A 54 -22.52 11.32 12.41
N GLY A 55 -23.02 10.24 13.02
CA GLY A 55 -24.08 10.22 14.03
C GLY A 55 -25.50 10.30 13.44
N ARG A 56 -25.64 10.61 12.15
CA ARG A 56 -26.92 10.64 11.44
C ARG A 56 -27.03 9.56 10.37
N TYR A 57 -25.91 9.28 9.70
CA TYR A 57 -25.78 8.27 8.66
C TYR A 57 -24.49 7.49 8.89
N ALA A 58 -24.56 6.18 8.73
CA ALA A 58 -23.42 5.28 8.75
C ALA A 58 -23.29 4.58 7.39
N PHE A 59 -22.09 4.60 6.81
CA PHE A 59 -21.78 3.97 5.53
C PHE A 59 -20.70 2.93 5.75
N ASN A 60 -21.00 1.68 5.40
CA ASN A 60 -20.02 0.61 5.39
C ASN A 60 -19.50 0.43 3.97
N LEU A 61 -18.18 0.50 3.82
CA LEU A 61 -17.47 0.43 2.56
C LEU A 61 -16.54 -0.77 2.59
N PHE A 62 -16.81 -1.75 1.73
CA PHE A 62 -16.01 -2.97 1.57
C PHE A 62 -16.01 -3.37 0.10
N PRO A 63 -15.03 -4.16 -0.37
CA PRO A 63 -15.02 -4.72 -1.70
C PRO A 63 -16.30 -5.52 -2.00
N SER A 64 -16.94 -5.25 -3.12
CA SER A 64 -18.15 -5.97 -3.57
C SER A 64 -18.20 -6.06 -5.10
N GLY A 65 -17.11 -6.51 -5.70
CA GLY A 65 -16.93 -6.59 -7.15
C GLY A 65 -17.10 -5.24 -7.85
N ASN A 66 -18.00 -5.16 -8.84
CA ASN A 66 -18.23 -3.94 -9.62
C ASN A 66 -18.97 -2.84 -8.83
N TYR A 67 -19.66 -3.20 -7.74
CA TYR A 67 -20.43 -2.25 -6.93
C TYR A 67 -19.62 -1.62 -5.80
N GLY A 68 -18.41 -2.09 -5.51
CA GLY A 68 -17.57 -1.58 -4.44
C GLY A 68 -16.11 -1.94 -4.71
N ASN A 69 -15.31 -0.98 -5.16
CA ASN A 69 -13.94 -1.28 -5.59
C ASN A 69 -12.98 -0.10 -5.41
N LEU A 70 -11.69 -0.40 -5.49
CA LEU A 70 -10.64 0.61 -5.63
C LEU A 70 -10.78 1.30 -6.99
N ASN A 71 -10.69 2.62 -6.99
CA ASN A 71 -10.63 3.39 -8.25
C ASN A 71 -9.19 3.78 -8.62
N TRP A 72 -8.30 3.94 -7.64
CA TRP A 72 -6.89 4.24 -7.84
C TRP A 72 -6.08 3.98 -6.57
N THR A 73 -4.79 3.72 -6.76
CA THR A 73 -3.77 3.64 -5.71
C THR A 73 -2.57 4.47 -6.14
N ARG A 74 -1.92 5.17 -5.20
CA ARG A 74 -0.69 5.95 -5.42
C ARG A 74 0.29 5.75 -4.28
N ALA A 75 1.51 5.38 -4.65
CA ALA A 75 2.64 5.31 -3.75
C ALA A 75 2.94 6.69 -3.17
N ARG A 76 3.50 6.67 -1.97
CA ARG A 76 4.13 7.84 -1.38
C ARG A 76 5.53 8.02 -1.96
N TYR A 77 6.03 9.24 -2.02
CA TYR A 77 7.34 9.55 -2.63
C TYR A 77 8.52 8.84 -1.98
N ASP A 78 8.39 8.43 -0.72
CA ASP A 78 9.39 7.76 0.11
C ASP A 78 9.17 6.24 0.21
N ASN A 79 8.11 5.67 -0.37
CA ASN A 79 7.69 4.26 -0.22
C ASN A 79 7.57 3.77 1.25
N GLU A 80 7.59 4.68 2.23
CA GLU A 80 7.49 4.36 3.65
C GLU A 80 6.05 4.61 4.14
N GLY A 81 5.32 3.51 4.34
CA GLY A 81 3.98 3.48 4.95
C GLY A 81 2.82 3.30 3.96
N PRO A 82 1.60 3.72 4.35
CA PRO A 82 0.39 3.59 3.54
C PRO A 82 0.47 4.27 2.17
N SER A 83 0.03 3.54 1.15
CA SER A 83 -0.41 4.08 -0.13
C SER A 83 -1.59 5.01 0.08
N ARG A 84 -1.67 6.05 -0.77
CA ARG A 84 -2.89 6.81 -0.95
C ARG A 84 -3.80 6.01 -1.87
N PHE A 85 -5.09 5.98 -1.58
CA PHE A 85 -6.02 5.27 -2.44
C PHE A 85 -7.40 5.90 -2.38
N GLY A 86 -8.21 5.55 -3.36
CA GLY A 86 -9.62 5.89 -3.39
C GLY A 86 -10.48 4.65 -3.57
N VAL A 87 -11.66 4.70 -2.97
CA VAL A 87 -12.70 3.69 -3.13
C VAL A 87 -13.96 4.33 -3.69
N VAL A 88 -14.67 3.55 -4.49
CA VAL A 88 -16.00 3.89 -5.01
C VAL A 88 -16.94 2.75 -4.65
N SER A 89 -18.12 3.09 -4.16
CA SER A 89 -19.17 2.12 -3.87
C SER A 89 -20.53 2.62 -4.36
N TYR A 90 -21.37 1.69 -4.81
CA TYR A 90 -22.75 1.86 -5.22
C TYR A 90 -23.60 1.11 -4.20
N LEU A 91 -23.97 1.80 -3.12
CA LEU A 91 -24.56 1.13 -1.96
C LEU A 91 -25.94 0.52 -2.20
N ASP A 92 -26.67 0.98 -3.22
CA ASP A 92 -27.99 0.44 -3.62
C ASP A 92 -28.34 0.84 -5.08
N GLU A 93 -27.45 0.64 -6.05
CA GLU A 93 -27.55 1.05 -7.48
C GLU A 93 -27.70 2.57 -7.75
N TRP A 94 -28.17 3.35 -6.77
CA TRP A 94 -28.57 4.74 -6.92
C TRP A 94 -27.69 5.73 -6.16
N ILE A 95 -26.96 5.27 -5.14
CA ILE A 95 -26.08 6.10 -4.32
C ILE A 95 -24.64 5.78 -4.67
N ASN A 96 -23.96 6.76 -5.29
CA ASN A 96 -22.55 6.70 -5.55
C ASN A 96 -21.77 7.32 -4.38
N VAL A 97 -20.96 6.50 -3.74
CA VAL A 97 -20.05 6.88 -2.67
C VAL A 97 -18.63 6.90 -3.21
N ASN A 98 -17.90 7.97 -2.92
CA ASN A 98 -16.46 8.06 -3.15
C ASN A 98 -15.78 8.38 -1.84
N MET A 99 -14.68 7.71 -1.56
CA MET A 99 -13.83 8.03 -0.43
C MET A 99 -12.37 8.05 -0.85
N TRP A 100 -11.63 9.08 -0.45
CA TRP A 100 -10.21 9.23 -0.73
C TRP A 100 -9.43 9.31 0.57
N PHE A 101 -8.33 8.58 0.64
CA PHE A 101 -7.45 8.55 1.80
C PHE A 101 -6.08 9.16 1.47
N ASN A 102 -5.64 10.05 2.34
CA ASN A 102 -4.27 10.54 2.38
C ASN A 102 -3.69 10.31 3.77
N PHE A 103 -2.46 9.84 3.80
CA PHE A 103 -1.73 9.53 5.02
C PHE A 103 -0.52 10.46 5.14
N SER A 104 -0.23 10.90 6.36
CA SER A 104 0.95 11.69 6.69
C SER A 104 1.63 11.07 7.90
N PRO A 105 2.98 11.05 7.94
CA PRO A 105 3.70 10.44 9.05
C PRO A 105 3.42 11.18 10.37
N THR A 106 3.58 10.47 11.48
CA THR A 106 3.61 11.04 12.83
C THR A 106 5.00 10.83 13.45
N ASP A 107 5.18 11.23 14.70
CA ASP A 107 6.41 10.96 15.45
C ASP A 107 6.58 9.48 15.83
N ASN A 108 5.53 8.66 15.63
CA ASN A 108 5.57 7.22 15.81
C ASN A 108 5.66 6.51 14.45
N ALA A 109 6.64 5.60 14.32
CA ALA A 109 6.98 4.91 13.08
C ALA A 109 5.84 4.05 12.51
N ASP A 110 4.93 3.56 13.36
CA ASP A 110 3.79 2.71 12.98
C ASP A 110 2.44 3.44 13.01
N VAL A 111 2.45 4.77 13.08
CA VAL A 111 1.21 5.56 13.13
C VAL A 111 1.25 6.68 12.10
N TRP A 112 0.18 6.79 11.32
CA TRP A 112 -0.01 7.83 10.33
C TRP A 112 -1.28 8.63 10.61
N ARG A 113 -1.23 9.93 10.39
CA ARG A 113 -2.42 10.79 10.41
C ARG A 113 -3.22 10.60 9.13
N ILE A 114 -4.53 10.42 9.27
CA ILE A 114 -5.48 10.30 8.16
C ILE A 114 -6.09 11.66 7.84
N THR A 115 -6.08 12.00 6.56
CA THR A 115 -6.92 13.05 5.99
C THR A 115 -7.73 12.45 4.86
N SER A 116 -9.05 12.51 4.96
CA SER A 116 -9.93 11.88 3.97
C SER A 116 -11.00 12.83 3.45
N ARG A 117 -11.55 12.48 2.29
CA ARG A 117 -12.75 13.12 1.75
C ARG A 117 -13.73 12.03 1.39
N PHE A 118 -14.91 12.09 2.01
CA PHE A 118 -16.04 11.22 1.73
C PHE A 118 -17.10 12.03 0.97
N SER A 119 -17.67 11.47 -0.08
CA SER A 119 -18.83 12.04 -0.75
C SER A 119 -19.83 10.97 -1.15
N ALA A 120 -21.09 11.15 -0.79
CA ALA A 120 -22.21 10.30 -1.22
C ALA A 120 -23.21 11.14 -2.01
N VAL A 121 -23.56 10.67 -3.22
CA VAL A 121 -24.42 11.39 -4.16
C VAL A 121 -25.46 10.42 -4.71
N GLN A 122 -26.73 10.80 -4.63
CA GLN A 122 -27.82 10.05 -5.26
C GLN A 122 -27.92 10.44 -6.74
N TRP A 123 -27.66 9.50 -7.66
CA TRP A 123 -27.61 9.76 -9.11
C TRP A 123 -28.97 9.63 -9.81
N TYR A 124 -29.89 8.83 -9.26
CA TYR A 124 -31.22 8.62 -9.83
C TYR A 124 -32.32 9.14 -8.89
N ARG A 125 -33.35 9.77 -9.48
CA ARG A 125 -34.43 10.45 -8.76
C ARG A 125 -35.77 9.80 -9.08
N GLU A 126 -36.15 8.78 -8.32
CA GLU A 126 -37.51 8.23 -8.37
C GLU A 126 -38.41 8.91 -7.35
N SER A 127 -39.08 9.99 -7.78
CA SER A 127 -40.16 10.67 -7.04
C SER A 127 -39.81 11.29 -5.67
N SER A 128 -40.49 12.38 -5.34
CA SER A 128 -40.05 13.47 -4.46
C SER A 128 -39.96 13.21 -2.94
N TRP A 129 -40.14 11.99 -2.43
CA TRP A 129 -40.40 11.76 -1.00
C TRP A 129 -39.20 11.21 -0.20
N GLU A 130 -38.28 10.48 -0.81
CA GLU A 130 -37.07 9.97 -0.15
C GLU A 130 -35.80 10.54 -0.78
N ARG A 131 -35.50 11.79 -0.43
CA ARG A 131 -34.27 12.43 -0.88
C ARG A 131 -33.13 12.03 0.06
N PHE A 132 -32.20 11.23 -0.43
CA PHE A 132 -30.91 11.13 0.21
C PHE A 132 -30.13 12.43 -0.08
N PRO A 133 -29.73 13.21 0.93
CA PRO A 133 -29.01 14.44 0.69
C PRO A 133 -27.61 14.13 0.15
N ASN A 134 -27.15 14.90 -0.85
CA ASN A 134 -25.75 14.87 -1.23
C ASN A 134 -24.91 15.23 -0.01
N LEU A 135 -24.01 14.32 0.37
CA LEU A 135 -23.24 14.40 1.60
C LEU A 135 -21.77 14.52 1.24
N VAL A 136 -21.08 15.50 1.85
CA VAL A 136 -19.62 15.62 1.78
C VAL A 136 -19.11 15.75 3.20
N LEU A 137 -18.19 14.86 3.57
CA LEU A 137 -17.56 14.83 4.88
C LEU A 137 -16.04 14.79 4.72
N TYR A 138 -15.35 15.20 5.77
CA TYR A 138 -13.89 15.14 5.85
C TYR A 138 -13.46 14.36 7.08
N PRO A 139 -13.69 13.02 7.13
CA PRO A 139 -13.25 12.23 8.25
C PRO A 139 -11.73 12.34 8.43
N THR A 140 -11.30 12.43 9.69
CA THR A 140 -9.89 12.46 10.09
C THR A 140 -9.67 11.42 11.18
N GLY A 141 -8.42 11.04 11.39
CA GLY A 141 -8.09 9.99 12.34
C GLY A 141 -6.62 9.59 12.27
N THR A 142 -6.33 8.39 12.74
CA THR A 142 -5.03 7.73 12.69
C THR A 142 -5.15 6.36 12.03
N ALA A 143 -4.11 5.96 11.31
CA ALA A 143 -3.91 4.62 10.82
C ALA A 143 -2.74 4.00 11.58
N THR A 144 -2.95 2.84 12.21
CA THR A 144 -1.92 2.11 12.96
C THR A 144 -1.54 0.85 12.21
N ARG A 145 -0.24 0.64 11.96
CA ARG A 145 0.26 -0.55 11.27
C ARG A 145 0.30 -1.76 12.21
N HIS A 146 -0.12 -2.88 11.70
CA HIS A 146 -0.07 -4.19 12.32
C HIS A 146 0.49 -5.20 11.31
N GLU A 147 1.24 -6.16 11.84
CA GLU A 147 1.64 -7.34 11.06
C GLU A 147 0.41 -8.17 10.68
N VAL A 148 0.52 -8.85 9.54
CA VAL A 148 -0.55 -9.71 9.01
C VAL A 148 -0.14 -11.16 9.25
N ASP A 149 -1.08 -11.95 9.79
CA ASP A 149 -0.88 -13.39 9.96
C ASP A 149 -0.60 -14.06 8.61
N GLN A 150 0.31 -15.02 8.59
CA GLN A 150 0.72 -15.70 7.35
C GLN A 150 -0.45 -16.33 6.60
N GLU A 151 -1.44 -16.89 7.31
CA GLU A 151 -2.64 -17.48 6.70
C GLU A 151 -3.44 -16.45 5.88
N VAL A 152 -3.52 -15.20 6.36
CA VAL A 152 -4.20 -14.11 5.66
C VAL A 152 -3.38 -13.65 4.45
N ALA A 153 -2.06 -13.58 4.58
CA ALA A 153 -1.17 -13.28 3.45
C ALA A 153 -1.28 -14.34 2.35
N ASP A 154 -1.22 -15.63 2.73
CA ASP A 154 -1.35 -16.77 1.80
C ASP A 154 -2.70 -16.75 1.08
N TYR A 155 -3.77 -16.30 1.75
CA TYR A 155 -5.09 -16.12 1.15
C TYR A 155 -5.10 -15.04 0.05
N PHE A 156 -4.47 -13.88 0.28
CA PHE A 156 -4.34 -12.84 -0.73
C PHE A 156 -3.49 -13.30 -1.92
N ASP A 157 -2.37 -13.96 -1.66
CA ASP A 157 -1.47 -14.47 -2.69
C ASP A 157 -2.13 -15.56 -3.55
N TYR A 158 -2.90 -16.44 -2.91
CA TYR A 158 -3.68 -17.46 -3.62
C TYR A 158 -4.65 -16.81 -4.60
N HIS A 159 -5.47 -15.87 -4.15
CA HIS A 159 -6.44 -15.20 -5.03
C HIS A 159 -5.75 -14.46 -6.17
N LEU A 160 -4.71 -13.68 -5.87
CA LEU A 160 -3.98 -12.93 -6.88
C LEU A 160 -3.38 -13.86 -7.95
N ARG A 161 -2.85 -15.02 -7.55
CA ARG A 161 -2.28 -16.01 -8.47
C ARG A 161 -3.34 -16.69 -9.34
N GLU A 162 -4.48 -17.06 -8.76
CA GLU A 162 -5.50 -17.85 -9.47
C GLU A 162 -6.41 -16.98 -10.37
N THR A 163 -6.74 -15.77 -9.94
CA THR A 163 -7.71 -14.90 -10.65
C THR A 163 -7.10 -13.64 -11.24
N GLY A 164 -5.88 -13.25 -10.83
CA GLY A 164 -5.31 -11.94 -11.15
C GLY A 164 -5.93 -10.79 -10.36
N GLU A 165 -6.78 -11.09 -9.38
CA GLU A 165 -7.48 -10.13 -8.53
C GLU A 165 -7.35 -10.54 -7.06
N TYR A 166 -7.55 -9.59 -6.16
CA TYR A 166 -7.71 -9.85 -4.74
C TYR A 166 -9.12 -10.39 -4.43
N PRO A 167 -9.36 -10.92 -3.22
CA PRO A 167 -10.67 -11.41 -2.78
C PRO A 167 -11.82 -10.43 -3.06
N ASP A 168 -13.03 -10.97 -3.18
CA ASP A 168 -14.28 -10.22 -3.42
C ASP A 168 -14.29 -9.37 -4.71
N GLY A 169 -13.48 -9.75 -5.69
CA GLY A 169 -13.35 -9.05 -6.98
C GLY A 169 -12.61 -7.71 -6.86
N LEU A 170 -11.81 -7.55 -5.81
CA LEU A 170 -10.99 -6.36 -5.61
C LEU A 170 -9.85 -6.35 -6.63
N ARG A 171 -9.78 -5.30 -7.45
CA ARG A 171 -8.77 -5.25 -8.52
C ARG A 171 -7.38 -5.05 -7.94
N HIS A 172 -6.40 -5.77 -8.49
CA HIS A 172 -4.99 -5.52 -8.21
C HIS A 172 -4.54 -4.23 -8.90
N ILE A 173 -4.41 -3.16 -8.11
CA ILE A 173 -3.93 -1.85 -8.59
C ILE A 173 -2.65 -1.49 -7.84
N ALA A 174 -1.51 -1.90 -8.39
CA ALA A 174 -0.20 -1.50 -7.91
C ALA A 174 0.15 -0.09 -8.42
N PRO A 175 0.52 0.85 -7.53
CA PRO A 175 1.07 2.13 -7.93
C PRO A 175 2.28 1.99 -8.86
N LYS A 176 2.41 2.91 -9.82
CA LYS A 176 3.66 3.07 -10.54
C LYS A 176 4.70 3.65 -9.59
N LEU A 177 5.61 2.81 -9.10
CA LEU A 177 6.81 3.26 -8.41
C LEU A 177 7.68 3.99 -9.43
N ASN A 178 7.98 5.26 -9.18
CA ASN A 178 9.05 5.93 -9.89
C ASN A 178 10.34 5.27 -9.40
N VAL A 179 10.85 4.29 -10.17
CA VAL A 179 12.04 3.51 -9.83
C VAL A 179 13.23 4.47 -9.73
N ILE A 180 13.49 4.95 -8.52
CA ILE A 180 14.77 5.52 -8.15
C ILE A 180 15.60 4.31 -7.72
N PRO A 181 16.75 4.01 -8.36
CA PRO A 181 17.52 2.83 -8.01
C PRO A 181 17.86 2.86 -6.52
N GLU A 182 17.55 1.77 -5.83
CA GLU A 182 17.78 1.69 -4.39
C GLU A 182 19.24 2.03 -4.05
N PRO A 183 19.50 2.71 -2.92
CA PRO A 183 20.86 3.06 -2.52
C PRO A 183 21.82 1.86 -2.50
N GLY A 184 21.31 0.66 -2.18
CA GLY A 184 22.06 -0.60 -2.23
C GLY A 184 22.45 -1.00 -3.65
N SER A 185 21.58 -0.80 -4.63
CA SER A 185 21.85 -1.05 -6.05
C SER A 185 22.89 -0.08 -6.60
N VAL A 186 22.81 1.20 -6.20
CA VAL A 186 23.81 2.22 -6.54
C VAL A 186 25.16 1.90 -5.88
N ALA A 187 25.15 1.46 -4.62
CA ALA A 187 26.35 1.05 -3.90
C ALA A 187 27.01 -0.19 -4.51
N LEU A 188 26.23 -1.20 -4.90
CA LEU A 188 26.72 -2.40 -5.60
C LEU A 188 27.29 -2.06 -6.98
N LEU A 189 26.64 -1.15 -7.72
CA LEU A 189 27.13 -0.67 -9.01
C LEU A 189 28.43 0.13 -8.86
N ALA A 190 28.52 0.99 -7.84
CA ALA A 190 29.73 1.73 -7.50
C ALA A 190 30.88 0.82 -7.05
N LEU A 191 30.59 -0.21 -6.24
CA LEU A 191 31.56 -1.22 -5.83
C LEU A 191 32.04 -2.07 -7.01
N GLY A 192 31.12 -2.45 -7.92
CA GLY A 192 31.45 -3.14 -9.16
C GLY A 192 32.36 -2.30 -10.07
N ALA A 193 32.04 -1.03 -10.24
CA ALA A 193 32.85 -0.07 -11.01
C ALA A 193 34.24 0.15 -10.39
N ALA A 194 34.33 0.31 -9.06
CA ALA A 194 35.59 0.45 -8.35
C ALA A 194 36.46 -0.82 -8.43
N GLY A 195 35.84 -2.01 -8.38
CA GLY A 195 36.51 -3.29 -8.56
C GLY A 195 37.11 -3.46 -9.97
N LEU A 196 36.37 -3.06 -11.01
CA LEU A 196 36.84 -3.09 -12.40
C LEU A 196 37.98 -2.08 -12.64
N ALA A 197 37.91 -0.89 -12.05
CA ALA A 197 38.98 0.11 -12.10
C ALA A 197 40.25 -0.37 -11.36
N GLY A 198 40.11 -1.08 -10.24
CA GLY A 198 41.23 -1.69 -9.51
C GLY A 198 41.88 -2.84 -10.29
N ALA A 199 41.10 -3.68 -10.95
CA ALA A 199 41.58 -4.80 -11.75
C ALA A 199 42.33 -4.35 -13.01
N SER A 200 41.85 -3.29 -13.68
CA SER A 200 42.51 -2.71 -14.85
C SER A 200 43.86 -2.05 -14.50
N ARG A 201 43.97 -1.39 -13.34
CA ARG A 201 45.25 -0.85 -12.84
C ARG A 201 46.27 -1.96 -12.54
N ARG A 202 45.86 -3.09 -11.95
CA ARG A 202 46.76 -4.23 -11.69
C ARG A 202 47.23 -4.92 -12.97
N ARG A 203 46.41 -4.99 -14.02
CA ARG A 203 46.84 -5.52 -15.33
C ARG A 203 47.90 -4.63 -15.98
N LYS A 204 47.74 -3.30 -15.92
CA LYS A 204 48.70 -2.35 -16.50
C LYS A 204 50.04 -2.30 -15.74
N ALA A 205 50.00 -2.46 -14.41
CA ALA A 205 51.22 -2.55 -13.61
C ALA A 205 52.02 -3.86 -13.85
N ARG A 206 51.34 -4.96 -14.19
CA ARG A 206 51.99 -6.24 -14.55
C ARG A 206 52.53 -6.28 -15.99
N SER A 207 52.01 -5.48 -16.91
CA SER A 207 52.52 -5.41 -18.29
C SER A 207 53.68 -4.42 -18.46
N ALA A 208 54.00 -3.62 -17.45
CA ALA A 208 55.09 -2.64 -17.47
C ALA A 208 56.39 -3.15 -16.81
N SER A 209 56.42 -4.43 -16.41
CA SER A 209 57.56 -5.08 -15.73
C SER A 209 58.21 -6.19 -16.57
N CYS A 210 58.16 -6.08 -17.90
CA CYS A 210 58.96 -6.88 -18.83
C CYS A 210 59.90 -5.96 -19.61
#